data_AF-A0A8X6RWU9-F1
#
_entry.id   AF-A0A8X6RWU9-F1
#
_cell.length_a   1.000
_cell.length_b   1.000
_cell.length_c   1.000
_cell.angle_alpha   90.00
_cell.angle_beta   90.00
_cell.angle_gamma   90.00
#
_symmetry.space_group_name_H-M   'P 1'
#
loop_
_entity.id
_entity.type
_entity.pdbx_description
1 polymer ?
#
loop_
_entity_poly.entity_id
_entity_poly.type
_entity_poly.pdbx_seq_one_letter_code
_entity_poly.pdbx_strand_id
1 'polypeptide(L)'
;MQGISITWKRRMINIFNLYHPPNQGHLPAEIFYCSDKNTIFLGDLNAKHQSWGCSTNNDRGNDLLNADDNGALIFLNSGLPTHTSFSYGTSEALDITLVSPELHPHCYWDILSSIGRDYLPILINVQINRKIVTSLKKFWNFKKANWDCFQRITEDSFDKRTTMDNLEQEWHSFKQVIIYASKQSRQL
;
A
#
# COMPACT_ATOMS: atom_id res chain seq x y z
N MET A 1 -16.22 14.70 2.29
CA MET A 1 -14.94 13.99 2.45
C MET A 1 -13.84 14.98 2.75
N GLN A 2 -12.96 14.67 3.69
CA GLN A 2 -11.72 15.42 3.95
C GLN A 2 -10.56 14.42 3.97
N GLY A 3 -9.42 14.79 3.39
CA GLY A 3 -8.28 13.87 3.25
C GLY A 3 -6.97 14.50 3.68
N ILE A 4 -6.09 13.67 4.23
CA ILE A 4 -4.69 14.01 4.49
C ILE A 4 -3.78 12.91 3.95
N SER A 5 -2.56 13.28 3.61
CA SER A 5 -1.50 12.31 3.27
C SER A 5 -0.38 12.44 4.28
N ILE A 6 -0.01 11.32 4.90
CA ILE A 6 1.12 11.25 5.83
C ILE A 6 2.24 10.45 5.16
N THR A 7 3.48 10.90 5.34
CA THR A 7 4.66 10.13 4.88
C THR A 7 5.38 9.54 6.08
N TRP A 8 5.47 8.20 6.12
CA TRP A 8 6.22 7.49 7.15
C TRP A 8 7.22 6.53 6.52
N LYS A 9 8.50 6.65 6.90
CA LYS A 9 9.60 5.81 6.39
C LYS A 9 9.62 5.70 4.84
N ARG A 10 9.32 6.81 4.13
CA ARG A 10 9.23 6.93 2.66
C ARG A 10 8.05 6.19 2.02
N ARG A 11 7.05 5.78 2.79
CA ARG A 11 5.76 5.31 2.30
C ARG A 11 4.71 6.38 2.60
N MET A 12 4.00 6.82 1.58
CA MET A 12 2.86 7.73 1.72
C MET A 12 1.63 6.88 2.09
N ILE A 13 0.84 7.36 3.04
CA ILE A 13 -0.48 6.82 3.38
C ILE A 13 -1.48 7.96 3.22
N ASN A 14 -2.54 7.69 2.47
CA ASN A 14 -3.67 8.58 2.32
C ASN A 14 -4.75 8.18 3.32
N ILE A 15 -5.27 9.14 4.07
CA ILE A 15 -6.32 8.94 5.05
C ILE A 15 -7.47 9.88 4.71
N PHE A 16 -8.63 9.33 4.46
CA PHE A 16 -9.85 10.06 4.14
C PHE A 16 -10.89 9.85 5.23
N ASN A 17 -11.33 10.95 5.83
CA ASN A 17 -12.47 10.99 6.72
C ASN A 17 -13.75 11.21 5.91
N LEU A 18 -14.70 10.31 6.08
CA LEU A 18 -16.00 10.30 5.43
C LEU A 18 -17.09 10.54 6.47
N TYR A 19 -18.11 11.30 6.08
CA TYR A 19 -19.32 11.45 6.86
C TYR A 19 -20.51 11.45 5.91
N HIS A 20 -21.47 10.57 6.16
CA HIS A 20 -22.73 10.53 5.42
C HIS A 20 -23.89 10.59 6.42
N PRO A 21 -24.69 11.67 6.41
CA PRO A 21 -25.70 11.90 7.44
C PRO A 21 -26.86 10.88 7.34
N PRO A 22 -27.49 10.53 8.48
CA PRO A 22 -28.48 9.45 8.55
C PRO A 22 -29.76 9.73 7.74
N ASN A 23 -30.05 11.00 7.44
CA ASN A 23 -31.27 11.43 6.75
C ASN A 23 -31.10 11.55 5.22
N GLN A 24 -29.91 11.27 4.69
CA GLN A 24 -29.68 11.23 3.25
C GLN A 24 -29.79 9.78 2.74
N GLY A 25 -30.35 9.61 1.54
CA GLY A 25 -30.54 8.30 0.93
C GLY A 25 -29.23 7.63 0.49
N HIS A 26 -29.16 7.24 -0.78
CA HIS A 26 -28.04 6.50 -1.36
C HIS A 26 -26.66 7.12 -1.12
N LEU A 27 -25.65 6.26 -1.03
CA LEU A 27 -24.25 6.65 -0.89
C LEU A 27 -23.68 6.99 -2.28
N PRO A 28 -23.01 8.15 -2.49
CA PRO A 28 -22.45 8.50 -3.78
C PRO A 28 -21.32 7.52 -4.18
N ALA A 29 -21.44 6.90 -5.35
CA ALA A 29 -20.46 5.92 -5.84
C ALA A 29 -19.05 6.54 -6.02
N GLU A 30 -18.99 7.85 -6.25
CA GLU A 30 -17.76 8.59 -6.50
C GLU A 30 -16.87 8.72 -5.26
N ILE A 31 -17.39 8.43 -4.06
CA ILE A 31 -16.66 8.63 -2.80
C ILE A 31 -15.36 7.80 -2.73
N PHE A 32 -15.32 6.69 -3.49
CA PHE A 32 -14.17 5.80 -3.58
C PHE A 32 -13.32 5.98 -4.84
N TYR A 33 -13.67 6.89 -5.77
CA TYR A 33 -12.87 7.08 -6.99
C TYR A 33 -11.44 7.60 -6.73
N CYS A 34 -11.20 8.17 -5.55
CA CYS A 34 -9.86 8.55 -5.11
C CYS A 34 -9.07 7.40 -4.45
N SER A 35 -9.59 6.18 -4.46
CA SER A 35 -8.87 5.01 -3.96
C SER A 35 -7.61 4.78 -4.80
N ASP A 36 -6.46 5.02 -4.18
CA ASP A 36 -5.15 4.64 -4.71
C ASP A 36 -4.47 3.72 -3.69
N LYS A 37 -3.24 3.32 -3.99
CA LYS A 37 -2.41 2.56 -3.07
C LYS A 37 -2.21 3.28 -1.73
N ASN A 38 -2.14 2.49 -0.66
CA ASN A 38 -1.93 2.91 0.72
C ASN A 38 -3.01 3.86 1.22
N THR A 39 -4.26 3.57 0.88
CA THR A 39 -5.39 4.43 1.24
C THR A 39 -6.19 3.80 2.37
N ILE A 40 -6.62 4.65 3.30
CA ILE A 40 -7.56 4.34 4.37
C ILE A 40 -8.75 5.29 4.21
N PHE A 41 -9.95 4.75 4.05
CA PHE A 41 -11.20 5.48 4.21
C PHE A 41 -11.81 5.10 5.55
N LEU A 42 -12.22 6.11 6.32
CA LEU A 42 -12.84 5.89 7.62
C LEU A 42 -13.90 6.94 7.94
N GLY A 43 -14.86 6.59 8.80
CA GLY A 43 -15.79 7.54 9.41
C GLY A 43 -17.23 7.03 9.46
N ASP A 44 -18.13 7.88 9.95
CA ASP A 44 -19.54 7.57 10.14
C ASP A 44 -20.31 7.71 8.82
N LEU A 45 -20.67 6.58 8.23
CA LEU A 45 -21.44 6.53 6.98
C LEU A 45 -22.93 6.31 7.20
N ASN A 46 -23.35 6.05 8.44
CA ASN A 46 -24.71 5.60 8.76
C ASN A 46 -25.20 4.44 7.84
N ALA A 47 -24.25 3.65 7.33
CA ALA A 47 -24.48 2.55 6.39
C ALA A 47 -24.63 1.25 7.18
N LYS A 48 -25.83 0.70 7.18
CA LYS A 48 -26.13 -0.52 7.93
C LYS A 48 -26.02 -1.72 7.01
N HIS A 49 -25.20 -2.69 7.39
CA HIS A 49 -25.17 -3.99 6.74
C HIS A 49 -24.71 -5.07 7.73
N GLN A 50 -25.29 -6.26 7.61
CA GLN A 50 -24.96 -7.39 8.48
C GLN A 50 -23.49 -7.82 8.36
N SER A 51 -22.86 -7.63 7.20
CA SER A 51 -21.44 -7.99 6.96
C SER A 51 -20.44 -7.30 7.89
N TRP A 52 -20.78 -6.16 8.47
CA TRP A 52 -19.88 -5.42 9.37
C TRP A 52 -20.45 -5.21 10.78
N GLY A 53 -21.53 -5.91 11.15
CA GLY A 53 -22.02 -5.93 12.53
C GLY A 53 -23.28 -5.13 12.80
N CYS A 54 -24.07 -4.80 11.78
CA CYS A 54 -25.40 -4.22 11.95
C CYS A 54 -26.50 -5.29 12.02
N SER A 55 -27.62 -4.94 12.67
CA SER A 55 -28.78 -5.84 12.80
C SER A 55 -29.58 -5.97 11.50
N THR A 56 -29.56 -4.93 10.67
CA THR A 56 -30.29 -4.83 9.41
C THR A 56 -29.41 -4.26 8.31
N ASN A 57 -29.91 -4.35 7.08
CA ASN A 57 -29.32 -3.67 5.94
C ASN A 57 -30.13 -2.42 5.60
N ASN A 58 -29.47 -1.38 5.09
CA ASN A 58 -30.12 -0.25 4.43
C ASN A 58 -29.51 0.02 3.06
N ASP A 59 -30.14 0.89 2.28
CA ASP A 59 -29.70 1.20 0.90
C ASP A 59 -28.23 1.61 0.86
N ARG A 60 -27.79 2.46 1.81
CA ARG A 60 -26.38 2.88 1.92
C ARG A 60 -25.42 1.73 2.18
N GLY A 61 -25.80 0.76 3.00
CA GLY A 61 -25.00 -0.43 3.24
C GLY A 61 -24.90 -1.32 2.00
N ASN A 62 -26.00 -1.46 1.27
CA ASN A 62 -25.98 -2.18 -0.01
C ASN A 62 -25.14 -1.44 -1.05
N ASP A 63 -25.30 -0.12 -1.18
CA ASP A 63 -24.49 0.72 -2.07
C ASP A 63 -23.00 0.60 -1.74
N LEU A 64 -22.65 0.65 -0.45
CA LEU A 64 -21.29 0.55 0.04
C LEU A 64 -20.66 -0.82 -0.26
N LEU A 65 -21.45 -1.90 -0.13
CA LEU A 65 -20.99 -3.24 -0.47
C LEU A 65 -20.78 -3.38 -2.00
N ASN A 66 -21.73 -2.88 -2.80
CA ASN A 66 -21.67 -2.95 -4.26
C ASN A 66 -20.58 -2.04 -4.85
N ALA A 67 -20.26 -0.91 -4.20
CA ALA A 67 -19.19 -0.02 -4.63
C ALA A 67 -17.80 -0.70 -4.57
N ASP A 68 -17.67 -1.79 -3.82
CA ASP A 68 -16.47 -2.61 -3.71
C ASP A 68 -16.53 -3.90 -4.57
N ASP A 69 -17.45 -4.01 -5.54
CA ASP A 69 -17.61 -5.22 -6.37
C ASP A 69 -16.34 -5.63 -7.15
N ASN A 70 -15.37 -4.74 -7.31
CA ASN A 70 -14.08 -5.02 -7.95
C ASN A 70 -12.95 -5.40 -6.97
N GLY A 71 -13.21 -5.46 -5.65
CA GLY A 71 -12.21 -5.73 -4.61
C GLY A 71 -11.14 -4.64 -4.52
N ALA A 72 -11.52 -3.39 -4.77
CA ALA A 72 -10.61 -2.25 -4.76
C ALA A 72 -10.27 -1.81 -3.33
N LEU A 73 -11.11 -2.15 -2.37
CA LEU A 73 -10.94 -1.88 -0.94
C LEU A 73 -11.24 -3.15 -0.12
N ILE A 74 -10.91 -3.12 1.17
CA ILE A 74 -11.17 -4.21 2.10
C ILE A 74 -11.69 -3.62 3.40
N PHE A 75 -12.82 -4.13 3.90
CA PHE A 75 -13.38 -3.76 5.19
C PHE A 75 -12.50 -4.28 6.34
N LEU A 76 -12.22 -3.42 7.32
CA LEU A 76 -11.51 -3.80 8.56
C LEU A 76 -12.42 -4.05 9.75
N ASN A 77 -13.69 -3.63 9.67
CA ASN A 77 -14.67 -3.83 10.74
C ASN A 77 -14.76 -5.33 11.11
N SER A 78 -14.62 -5.64 12.40
CA SER A 78 -14.65 -7.03 12.90
C SER A 78 -16.06 -7.55 13.21
N GLY A 79 -17.10 -6.74 12.98
CA GLY A 79 -18.47 -7.01 13.41
C GLY A 79 -18.81 -6.47 14.80
N LEU A 80 -17.85 -5.89 15.52
CA LEU A 80 -18.10 -5.20 16.78
C LEU A 80 -18.83 -3.87 16.54
N PRO A 81 -19.76 -3.48 17.43
CA PRO A 81 -20.50 -2.24 17.29
C PRO A 81 -19.58 -1.03 17.48
N THR A 82 -19.87 0.04 16.75
CA THR A 82 -19.18 1.35 16.86
C THR A 82 -20.08 2.39 17.48
N HIS A 83 -21.39 2.11 17.56
CA HIS A 83 -22.39 2.98 18.14
C HIS A 83 -23.41 2.16 18.95
N THR A 84 -23.72 2.62 20.16
CA THR A 84 -24.70 2.04 21.07
C THR A 84 -25.73 3.09 21.44
N SER A 85 -27.01 2.86 21.11
CA SER A 85 -28.10 3.75 21.50
C SER A 85 -28.81 3.24 22.74
N PHE A 86 -28.75 4.00 23.83
CA PHE A 86 -29.53 3.70 25.04
C PHE A 86 -31.04 3.84 24.81
N SER A 87 -31.45 4.88 24.07
CA SER A 87 -32.87 5.17 23.81
C SER A 87 -33.58 4.09 23.00
N TYR A 88 -32.85 3.46 22.06
CA TYR A 88 -33.39 2.40 21.21
C TYR A 88 -32.95 0.99 21.64
N GLY A 89 -32.04 0.87 22.60
CA GLY A 89 -31.49 -0.41 23.04
C GLY A 89 -30.72 -1.16 21.95
N THR A 90 -30.11 -0.43 21.01
CA THR A 90 -29.44 -1.01 19.84
C THR A 90 -27.93 -0.81 19.88
N SER A 91 -27.20 -1.72 19.24
CA SER A 91 -25.76 -1.64 19.00
C SER A 91 -25.49 -1.93 17.54
N GLU A 92 -24.85 -1.00 16.84
CA GLU A 92 -24.67 -1.03 15.39
C GLU A 92 -23.24 -0.60 15.04
N ALA A 93 -22.72 -1.08 13.91
CA ALA A 93 -21.43 -0.65 13.37
C ALA A 93 -21.68 0.38 12.25
N LEU A 94 -21.79 1.65 12.63
CA LEU A 94 -22.09 2.77 11.71
C LEU A 94 -20.83 3.46 11.19
N ASP A 95 -19.74 3.37 11.95
CA ASP A 95 -18.42 3.83 11.57
C ASP A 95 -17.71 2.72 10.80
N ILE A 96 -17.36 3.02 9.56
CA ILE A 96 -16.75 2.05 8.65
C ILE A 96 -15.28 2.36 8.48
N THR A 97 -14.46 1.32 8.34
CA THR A 97 -13.06 1.43 7.95
C THR A 97 -12.78 0.54 6.76
N LEU A 98 -12.31 1.14 5.67
CA LEU A 98 -11.93 0.49 4.42
C LEU A 98 -10.47 0.81 4.11
N VAL A 99 -9.73 -0.18 3.60
CA VAL A 99 -8.31 0.00 3.24
C VAL A 99 -7.98 -0.60 1.88
N SER A 100 -6.97 -0.04 1.22
CA SER A 100 -6.41 -0.62 -0.01
C SER A 100 -5.82 -2.03 0.26
N PRO A 101 -5.98 -3.01 -0.67
CA PRO A 101 -5.59 -4.40 -0.45
C PRO A 101 -4.17 -4.66 0.03
N GLU A 102 -3.19 -3.86 -0.39
CA GLU A 102 -1.79 -3.99 0.00
C GLU A 102 -1.45 -3.39 1.37
N LEU A 103 -2.38 -2.62 1.94
CA LEU A 103 -2.27 -2.09 3.30
C LEU A 103 -2.95 -3.03 4.30
N HIS A 104 -4.00 -3.75 3.88
CA HIS A 104 -4.78 -4.67 4.71
C HIS A 104 -3.95 -5.64 5.58
N PRO A 105 -2.93 -6.36 5.06
CA PRO A 105 -2.12 -7.29 5.87
C PRO A 105 -1.30 -6.63 6.99
N HIS A 106 -1.26 -5.30 6.99
CA HIS A 106 -0.51 -4.49 7.95
C HIS A 106 -1.43 -3.75 8.93
N CYS A 107 -2.75 -3.86 8.77
CA CYS A 107 -3.73 -3.18 9.60
C CYS A 107 -4.30 -4.12 10.66
N TYR A 108 -4.43 -3.60 11.87
CA TYR A 108 -5.19 -4.22 12.96
C TYR A 108 -6.25 -3.23 13.43
N TRP A 109 -7.45 -3.74 13.65
CA TRP A 109 -8.64 -2.94 13.95
C TRP A 109 -9.25 -3.45 15.25
N ASP A 110 -9.61 -2.54 16.15
CA ASP A 110 -10.23 -2.86 17.42
C ASP A 110 -11.13 -1.72 17.92
N ILE A 111 -11.98 -2.02 18.90
CA ILE A 111 -12.86 -1.06 19.56
C ILE A 111 -12.35 -0.73 20.95
N LEU A 112 -12.33 0.55 21.28
CA LEU A 112 -12.02 1.05 22.62
C LEU A 112 -13.29 1.29 23.43
N SER A 113 -13.13 1.36 24.75
CA SER A 113 -14.22 1.72 25.66
C SER A 113 -14.77 3.11 25.36
N SER A 114 -16.10 3.26 25.45
CA SER A 114 -16.76 4.56 25.33
C SER A 114 -16.21 5.59 26.32
N ILE A 115 -16.07 6.82 25.86
CA ILE A 115 -15.69 7.99 26.68
C ILE A 115 -16.95 8.82 27.00
N GLY A 116 -18.01 8.14 27.46
CA GLY A 116 -19.26 8.78 27.88
C GLY A 116 -20.16 9.27 26.73
N ARG A 117 -20.00 8.72 25.52
CA ARG A 117 -20.90 8.94 24.39
C ARG A 117 -21.40 7.60 23.82
N ASP A 118 -22.47 7.70 23.05
CA ASP A 118 -23.04 6.57 22.32
C ASP A 118 -22.09 6.02 21.24
N TYR A 119 -21.00 6.70 20.90
CA TYR A 119 -19.98 6.22 19.95
C TYR A 119 -18.77 5.61 20.67
N LEU A 120 -18.33 4.48 20.16
CA LEU A 120 -17.18 3.71 20.61
C LEU A 120 -15.98 4.03 19.72
N PRO A 121 -14.86 4.55 20.26
CA PRO A 121 -13.71 4.89 19.45
C PRO A 121 -13.10 3.66 18.77
N ILE A 122 -12.74 3.80 17.50
CA ILE A 122 -12.02 2.79 16.73
C ILE A 122 -10.51 3.00 16.87
N LEU A 123 -9.77 1.94 17.17
CA LEU A 123 -8.31 1.90 17.12
C LEU A 123 -7.84 1.17 15.85
N ILE A 124 -7.08 1.86 15.00
CA ILE A 124 -6.46 1.28 13.81
C ILE A 124 -4.94 1.34 13.97
N ASN A 125 -4.29 0.17 14.07
CA ASN A 125 -2.84 0.06 14.09
C ASN A 125 -2.31 -0.31 12.70
N VAL A 126 -1.47 0.55 12.12
CA VAL A 126 -0.87 0.31 10.80
C VAL A 126 0.62 -0.01 10.94
N GLN A 127 0.98 -1.28 10.76
CA GLN A 127 2.35 -1.77 10.88
C GLN A 127 3.14 -1.61 9.57
N ILE A 128 3.78 -0.46 9.41
CA ILE A 128 4.66 -0.21 8.26
C ILE A 128 6.04 -0.79 8.53
N ASN A 129 6.18 -2.09 8.28
CA ASN A 129 7.47 -2.76 8.30
C ASN A 129 8.26 -2.37 7.05
N ARG A 130 9.39 -1.70 7.26
CA ARG A 130 10.38 -1.56 6.19
C ARG A 130 10.90 -2.97 5.93
N LYS A 131 10.68 -3.54 4.75
CA LYS A 131 11.65 -4.53 4.24
C LYS A 131 12.95 -3.74 4.20
N ILE A 132 13.80 -3.94 5.20
CA ILE A 132 15.20 -3.56 5.09
C ILE A 132 15.72 -4.51 4.02
N VAL A 133 15.48 -4.16 2.75
CA VAL A 133 16.37 -4.57 1.71
C VAL A 133 17.63 -3.80 2.07
N THR A 134 18.47 -4.41 2.90
CA THR A 134 19.90 -4.14 2.79
C THR A 134 20.17 -4.47 1.34
N SER A 135 20.14 -3.47 0.46
CA SER A 135 20.90 -3.59 -0.76
C SER A 135 22.31 -3.74 -0.21
N LEU A 136 22.80 -4.98 -0.16
CA LEU A 136 24.22 -5.19 -0.06
C LEU A 136 24.74 -4.43 -1.27
N LYS A 137 25.24 -3.21 -1.05
CA LYS A 137 25.94 -2.46 -2.09
C LYS A 137 26.99 -3.45 -2.59
N LYS A 138 26.80 -3.93 -3.81
CA LYS A 138 27.74 -4.85 -4.43
C LYS A 138 28.97 -4.00 -4.76
N PHE A 139 29.99 -4.11 -3.93
CA PHE A 139 31.28 -3.49 -4.20
C PHE A 139 32.12 -4.46 -5.04
N TRP A 140 32.91 -3.92 -5.95
CA TRP A 140 33.92 -4.70 -6.66
C TRP A 140 34.97 -5.17 -5.66
N ASN A 141 35.13 -6.49 -5.54
CA ASN A 141 36.19 -7.06 -4.70
C ASN A 141 37.47 -7.19 -5.54
N PHE A 142 38.21 -6.09 -5.65
CA PHE A 142 39.45 -6.02 -6.41
C PHE A 142 40.55 -6.97 -5.92
N LYS A 143 40.46 -7.48 -4.67
CA LYS A 143 41.41 -8.48 -4.15
C LYS A 143 41.22 -9.88 -4.77
N LYS A 144 40.02 -10.17 -5.30
CA LYS A 144 39.72 -11.44 -5.99
C LYS A 144 39.76 -11.30 -7.52
N ALA A 145 40.18 -10.15 -8.03
CA ALA A 145 40.28 -9.91 -9.47
C ALA A 145 41.60 -10.52 -9.99
N ASN A 146 41.49 -11.37 -11.00
CA ASN A 146 42.61 -11.74 -11.85
C ASN A 146 42.80 -10.65 -12.91
N TRP A 147 43.68 -9.69 -12.61
CA TRP A 147 43.89 -8.53 -13.47
C TRP A 147 44.44 -8.90 -14.86
N ASP A 148 45.32 -9.89 -14.94
CA ASP A 148 45.87 -10.35 -16.22
C ASP A 148 44.78 -10.96 -17.12
N CYS A 149 43.90 -11.78 -16.54
CA CYS A 149 42.75 -12.34 -17.26
C CYS A 149 41.76 -11.25 -17.67
N PHE A 150 41.49 -10.28 -16.79
CA PHE A 150 40.63 -9.14 -17.09
C PHE A 150 41.18 -8.34 -18.27
N GLN A 151 42.45 -7.96 -18.21
CA GLN A 151 43.13 -7.18 -19.24
C GLN A 151 43.06 -7.88 -20.59
N ARG A 152 43.45 -9.15 -20.66
CA ARG A 152 43.40 -9.94 -21.89
C ARG A 152 42.00 -9.98 -22.50
N ILE A 153 40.97 -10.23 -21.69
CA ILE A 153 39.58 -10.29 -22.18
C ILE A 153 39.14 -8.92 -22.69
N THR A 154 39.50 -7.83 -22.01
CA THR A 154 39.14 -6.48 -22.47
C THR A 154 39.82 -6.10 -23.77
N GLU A 155 41.14 -6.31 -23.88
CA GLU A 155 41.92 -6.01 -25.09
C GLU A 155 41.38 -6.82 -26.29
N ASP A 156 41.21 -8.15 -26.13
CA ASP A 156 40.65 -9.02 -27.17
C ASP A 156 39.25 -8.57 -27.63
N SER A 157 38.44 -8.04 -26.71
CA SER A 157 37.05 -7.62 -26.99
C SER A 157 36.97 -6.23 -27.63
N PHE A 158 37.92 -5.35 -27.33
CA PHE A 158 37.98 -4.01 -27.90
C PHE A 158 38.68 -4.01 -29.27
N ASP A 159 39.70 -4.83 -29.47
CA ASP A 159 40.39 -4.96 -30.77
C ASP A 159 39.47 -5.50 -31.87
N LYS A 160 38.52 -6.38 -31.50
CA LYS A 160 37.53 -6.95 -32.42
C LYS A 160 36.34 -6.03 -32.68
N ARG A 161 36.30 -4.87 -32.02
CA ARG A 161 35.12 -4.02 -32.03
C ARG A 161 35.18 -3.00 -33.17
N THR A 162 34.03 -2.76 -33.80
CA THR A 162 33.84 -1.68 -34.76
C THR A 162 33.15 -0.52 -34.08
N THR A 163 33.59 0.70 -34.34
CA THR A 163 32.95 1.91 -33.81
C THR A 163 31.58 2.12 -34.44
N MET A 164 30.59 2.41 -33.60
CA MET A 164 29.22 2.74 -33.96
C MET A 164 29.02 4.27 -33.86
N ASP A 165 28.19 4.83 -34.75
CA ASP A 165 27.95 6.28 -34.81
C ASP A 165 27.12 6.82 -33.62
N ASN A 166 26.42 5.94 -32.90
CA ASN A 166 25.56 6.32 -31.79
C ASN A 166 26.29 6.21 -30.44
N LEU A 167 26.50 7.37 -29.79
CA LEU A 167 27.20 7.47 -28.52
C LEU A 167 26.58 6.64 -27.38
N GLU A 168 25.24 6.55 -27.31
CA GLU A 168 24.56 5.76 -26.28
C GLU A 168 24.77 4.25 -26.48
N GLN A 169 24.75 3.81 -27.74
CA GLN A 169 25.01 2.41 -28.09
C GLN A 169 26.47 2.05 -27.85
N GLU A 170 27.41 2.93 -28.22
CA GLU A 170 28.83 2.79 -27.91
C GLU A 170 29.07 2.68 -26.41
N TRP A 171 28.49 3.58 -25.63
CA TRP A 171 28.60 3.57 -24.18
C TRP A 171 28.02 2.30 -23.56
N HIS A 172 26.86 1.86 -24.03
CA HIS A 172 26.27 0.61 -23.57
C HIS A 172 27.18 -0.58 -23.88
N SER A 173 27.68 -0.66 -25.12
CA SER A 173 28.60 -1.71 -25.56
C SER A 173 29.89 -1.71 -24.72
N PHE A 174 30.49 -0.54 -24.48
CA PHE A 174 31.68 -0.39 -23.63
C PHE A 174 31.45 -0.97 -22.23
N LYS A 175 30.36 -0.55 -21.56
CA LYS A 175 29.99 -1.06 -20.22
C LYS A 175 29.82 -2.57 -20.20
N GLN A 176 29.21 -3.16 -21.22
CA GLN A 176 28.98 -4.61 -21.25
C GLN A 176 30.27 -5.40 -21.32
N VAL A 177 31.28 -4.94 -22.06
CA VAL A 177 32.60 -5.61 -22.09
C VAL A 177 33.28 -5.54 -20.72
N ILE A 178 33.27 -4.39 -20.05
CA ILE A 178 33.83 -4.26 -18.70
C ILE A 178 33.11 -5.18 -17.70
N ILE A 179 31.77 -5.24 -17.74
CA ILE A 179 30.98 -6.11 -16.87
C ILE A 179 31.21 -7.59 -17.19
N TYR A 180 31.35 -7.95 -18.46
CA TYR A 180 31.63 -9.32 -18.87
C TYR A 180 33.02 -9.76 -18.40
N ALA A 181 34.06 -8.98 -18.71
CA ALA A 181 35.43 -9.27 -18.31
C ALA A 181 35.57 -9.40 -16.79
N SER A 182 34.92 -8.53 -16.01
CA SER A 182 34.95 -8.59 -14.54
C SER A 182 34.29 -9.84 -13.95
N LYS A 183 33.29 -10.42 -14.63
CA LYS A 183 32.67 -11.68 -14.21
C LYS A 183 33.57 -12.89 -14.50
N GLN A 184 34.23 -12.89 -15.65
CA GLN A 184 35.08 -14.01 -16.10
C GLN A 184 36.45 -14.05 -15.37
N SER A 185 36.93 -12.92 -14.89
CA SER A 185 38.24 -12.76 -14.26
C SER A 185 38.23 -12.93 -12.74
N ARG A 186 37.21 -13.56 -12.16
CA ARG A 186 37.12 -13.77 -10.71
C ARG A 186 37.90 -15.01 -10.27
N GLN A 187 38.85 -14.86 -9.35
CA GLN A 187 39.49 -15.98 -8.67
C GLN A 187 38.56 -16.52 -7.57
N LEU A 188 38.39 -17.85 -7.51
CA LEU A 188 37.54 -18.53 -6.52
C LEU A 188 38.09 -18.35 -5.10
#